data_AF-A0AAT9M3X7-F1
#
_entry.id   AF-A0AAT9M3X7-F1
#
_cell.length_a   1.000
_cell.length_b   1.000
_cell.length_c   1.000
_cell.angle_alpha   90.00
_cell.angle_beta   90.00
_cell.angle_gamma   90.00
#
_symmetry.space_group_name_H-M   'P 1'
#
loop_
_entity.id
_entity.type
_entity.pdbx_description
1 polymer ?
#
loop_
_entity_poly.entity_id
_entity_poly.type
_entity_poly.pdbx_seq_one_letter_code
_entity_poly.pdbx_strand_id
1 'polypeptide(L)'
;MSFWEELGPEEYWVMINTIEEAYLNGVISDFLGHSERCGTVWIPGTDEEAIRELIPRFRQVVRDLIDRDLVEIREPCNAIWEDAPELGDQEVDEVLADPGTWLKAHGSVNRMVMLMPTARADRLISH
;
A
#
# COMPACT_ATOMS: atom_id res chain seq x y z
N MET A 1 11.27 -21.70 4.37
CA MET A 1 10.10 -21.08 3.73
C MET A 1 10.43 -19.61 3.66
N SER A 2 10.39 -19.02 2.48
CA SER A 2 10.72 -17.61 2.31
C SER A 2 9.60 -16.73 2.86
N PHE A 3 9.93 -15.53 3.34
CA PHE A 3 8.96 -14.53 3.81
C PHE A 3 7.78 -14.36 2.84
N TRP A 4 8.06 -14.36 1.55
CA TRP A 4 7.07 -14.20 0.47
C TRP A 4 6.08 -15.35 0.32
N GLU A 5 6.46 -16.57 0.67
CA GLU A 5 5.59 -17.76 0.59
C GLU A 5 4.53 -17.78 1.71
N GLU A 6 4.72 -16.99 2.77
CA GLU A 6 3.82 -16.91 3.92
C GLU A 6 2.73 -15.83 3.76
N LEU A 7 2.87 -14.94 2.76
CA LEU A 7 1.94 -13.84 2.52
C LEU A 7 0.71 -14.31 1.74
N GLY A 8 -0.46 -13.81 2.14
CA GLY A 8 -1.66 -13.89 1.30
C GLY A 8 -1.55 -13.03 0.03
N PRO A 9 -2.43 -13.20 -0.98
CA PRO A 9 -2.36 -12.43 -2.23
C PRO A 9 -2.39 -10.91 -2.02
N GLU A 10 -3.21 -10.40 -1.11
CA GLU A 10 -3.30 -8.95 -0.84
C GLU A 10 -2.08 -8.44 -0.08
N GLU A 11 -1.61 -9.19 0.93
CA GLU A 11 -0.40 -8.84 1.69
C GLU A 11 0.83 -8.81 0.77
N TYR A 12 0.93 -9.78 -0.15
CA TYR A 12 1.99 -9.83 -1.15
C TYR A 12 2.03 -8.53 -1.98
N TRP A 13 0.88 -8.08 -2.48
CA TRP A 13 0.82 -6.87 -3.30
C TRP A 13 1.08 -5.58 -2.52
N VAL A 14 0.64 -5.50 -1.26
CA VAL A 14 1.03 -4.39 -0.37
C VAL A 14 2.54 -4.39 -0.16
N MET A 15 3.16 -5.54 0.10
CA MET A 15 4.60 -5.65 0.33
C MET A 15 5.43 -5.34 -0.93
N ILE A 16 4.97 -5.73 -2.12
CA ILE A 16 5.62 -5.35 -3.39
C ILE A 16 5.62 -3.82 -3.54
N ASN A 17 4.46 -3.18 -3.38
CA ASN A 17 4.35 -1.71 -3.44
C ASN A 17 5.20 -1.02 -2.35
N THR A 18 5.30 -1.65 -1.19
CA THR A 18 6.13 -1.15 -0.08
C THR A 18 7.62 -1.14 -0.45
N ILE A 19 8.13 -2.21 -1.08
CA ILE A 19 9.54 -2.29 -1.51
C ILE A 19 9.83 -1.36 -2.69
N GLU A 20 8.83 -1.13 -3.54
CA GLU A 20 8.92 -0.16 -4.63
C GLU A 20 8.76 1.29 -4.13
N GLU A 21 8.59 1.49 -2.81
CA GLU A 21 8.40 2.80 -2.17
C GLU A 21 7.23 3.58 -2.81
N ALA A 22 6.18 2.84 -3.18
CA ALA A 22 5.05 3.33 -3.93
C ALA A 22 4.02 4.04 -3.04
N TYR A 23 3.05 4.69 -3.69
CA TYR A 23 1.93 5.33 -3.00
C TYR A 23 0.77 4.36 -2.79
N LEU A 24 0.08 4.52 -1.67
CA LEU A 24 -1.05 3.68 -1.26
C LEU A 24 -2.20 3.67 -2.29
N ASN A 25 -2.37 4.77 -3.04
CA ASN A 25 -3.37 4.88 -4.12
C ASN A 25 -3.08 4.02 -5.37
N GLY A 26 -1.92 3.34 -5.44
CA GLY A 26 -1.57 2.41 -6.51
C GLY A 26 -1.85 0.94 -6.17
N VAL A 27 -1.85 0.57 -4.89
CA VAL A 27 -1.83 -0.82 -4.42
C VAL A 27 -2.99 -1.65 -4.97
N ILE A 28 -4.23 -1.16 -4.86
CA ILE A 28 -5.42 -1.91 -5.28
C ILE A 28 -5.49 -1.97 -6.81
N SER A 29 -5.09 -0.90 -7.50
CA SER A 29 -4.98 -0.90 -8.95
C SER A 29 -3.99 -1.95 -9.44
N ASP A 30 -2.84 -2.11 -8.78
CA ASP A 30 -1.84 -3.11 -9.15
C ASP A 30 -2.34 -4.53 -8.90
N PHE A 31 -2.99 -4.76 -7.75
CA PHE A 31 -3.62 -6.03 -7.43
C PHE A 31 -4.65 -6.45 -8.49
N LEU A 32 -5.57 -5.55 -8.84
CA LEU A 32 -6.60 -5.80 -9.85
C LEU A 32 -5.98 -6.04 -11.22
N GLY A 33 -5.07 -5.15 -11.63
CA GLY A 33 -4.40 -5.22 -12.93
C GLY A 33 -3.66 -6.53 -13.18
N HIS A 34 -3.07 -7.11 -12.14
CA HIS A 34 -2.44 -8.41 -12.23
C HIS A 34 -3.43 -9.57 -12.20
N SER A 35 -4.44 -9.52 -11.32
CA SER A 35 -5.46 -10.57 -11.18
C SER A 35 -6.26 -10.80 -12.46
N GLU A 36 -6.51 -9.75 -13.25
CA GLU A 36 -7.30 -9.82 -14.48
C GLU A 36 -6.51 -10.37 -15.68
N ARG A 37 -5.18 -10.24 -15.66
CA ARG A 37 -4.37 -10.43 -16.87
C ARG A 37 -3.41 -11.61 -16.84
N CYS A 38 -3.25 -12.31 -15.70
CA CYS A 38 -2.44 -13.54 -15.55
C CYS A 38 -1.11 -13.49 -16.35
N GLY A 39 -0.46 -12.32 -16.39
CA GLY A 39 0.47 -11.99 -17.47
C GLY A 39 1.68 -11.23 -16.98
N THR A 40 2.80 -11.44 -17.67
CA THR A 40 4.10 -10.79 -17.48
C THR A 40 4.11 -9.27 -17.73
N VAL A 41 2.97 -8.69 -18.10
CA VAL A 41 2.83 -7.26 -18.42
C VAL A 41 2.07 -6.57 -17.29
N TRP A 42 2.75 -5.66 -16.60
CA TRP A 42 2.18 -4.85 -15.53
C TRP A 42 1.30 -3.75 -16.12
N ILE A 43 -0.01 -3.84 -15.90
CA ILE A 43 -0.96 -2.80 -16.30
C ILE A 43 -1.94 -2.58 -15.16
N PRO A 44 -1.95 -1.39 -14.52
CA PRO A 44 -2.84 -1.10 -13.41
C PRO A 44 -4.32 -1.21 -13.80
N GLY A 45 -5.12 -1.76 -12.89
CA GLY A 45 -6.58 -1.72 -12.97
C GLY A 45 -7.11 -0.29 -12.85
N THR A 46 -8.09 0.05 -13.67
CA THR A 46 -8.66 1.42 -13.76
C THR A 46 -10.15 1.47 -13.40
N ASP A 47 -10.71 0.35 -12.95
CA ASP A 47 -12.10 0.26 -12.50
C ASP A 47 -12.21 0.84 -11.07
N GLU A 48 -12.66 2.09 -10.98
CA GLU A 48 -12.84 2.77 -9.69
C GLU A 48 -13.89 2.10 -8.79
N GLU A 49 -14.92 1.46 -9.35
CA GLU A 49 -15.95 0.79 -8.54
C GLU A 49 -15.35 -0.46 -7.89
N ALA A 50 -14.64 -1.28 -8.67
CA ALA A 50 -13.93 -2.44 -8.16
C ALA A 50 -12.87 -2.06 -7.10
N ILE A 51 -12.15 -0.94 -7.30
CA ILE A 51 -11.21 -0.43 -6.30
C ILE A 51 -11.95 -0.09 -5.01
N ARG A 52 -13.05 0.67 -5.10
CA ARG A 52 -13.85 1.08 -3.92
C ARG A 52 -14.37 -0.11 -3.12
N GLU A 53 -14.79 -1.17 -3.80
CA GLU A 53 -15.25 -2.40 -3.14
C GLU A 53 -14.14 -3.11 -2.36
N LEU A 54 -12.88 -2.99 -2.79
CA LEU A 54 -11.73 -3.62 -2.15
C LEU A 54 -11.10 -2.78 -1.03
N ILE A 55 -11.38 -1.47 -0.94
CA ILE A 55 -10.82 -0.58 0.08
C ILE A 55 -10.95 -1.14 1.51
N PRO A 56 -12.14 -1.61 1.97
CA PRO A 56 -12.27 -2.10 3.35
C PRO A 56 -11.34 -3.27 3.66
N ARG A 57 -11.11 -4.14 2.67
CA ARG A 57 -10.22 -5.31 2.80
C ARG A 57 -8.75 -4.88 2.83
N PHE A 58 -8.33 -4.04 1.89
CA PHE A 58 -6.94 -3.57 1.83
C PHE A 58 -6.57 -2.68 3.02
N ARG A 59 -7.53 -1.90 3.55
CA ARG A 59 -7.35 -1.18 4.82
C ARG A 59 -6.93 -2.13 5.95
N GLN A 60 -7.63 -3.25 6.10
CA GLN A 60 -7.31 -4.23 7.13
C GLN A 60 -5.93 -4.84 6.89
N VAL A 61 -5.63 -5.23 5.65
CA VAL A 61 -4.33 -5.80 5.28
C VAL A 61 -3.17 -4.86 5.60
N VAL A 62 -3.26 -3.59 5.22
CA VAL A 62 -2.21 -2.60 5.50
C VAL A 62 -2.07 -2.38 7.00
N ARG A 63 -3.18 -2.30 7.75
CA ARG A 63 -3.13 -2.19 9.21
C ARG A 63 -2.44 -3.39 9.85
N ASP A 64 -2.81 -4.61 9.44
CA ASP A 64 -2.21 -5.84 9.96
C ASP A 64 -0.70 -5.91 9.69
N LEU A 65 -0.25 -5.41 8.53
CA LEU A 65 1.19 -5.34 8.20
C LEU A 65 1.94 -4.26 8.99
N ILE A 66 1.30 -3.12 9.30
CA ILE A 66 1.83 -2.11 10.22
C ILE A 66 1.95 -2.70 11.64
N ASP A 67 0.90 -3.37 12.13
CA ASP A 67 0.88 -3.99 13.47
C ASP A 67 1.94 -5.10 13.60
N ARG A 68 2.29 -5.76 12.49
CA ARG A 68 3.38 -6.75 12.41
C ARG A 68 4.77 -6.12 12.29
N ASP A 69 4.86 -4.80 12.27
CA ASP A 69 6.10 -4.03 12.07
C ASP A 69 6.75 -4.40 10.73
N LEU A 70 5.97 -4.45 9.65
CA LEU A 70 6.47 -4.74 8.29
C LEU A 70 6.35 -3.56 7.34
N VAL A 71 5.33 -2.72 7.52
CA VAL A 71 5.04 -1.56 6.68
C VAL A 71 4.98 -0.34 7.57
N GLU A 72 5.49 0.77 7.07
CA GLU A 72 5.26 2.10 7.60
C GLU A 72 4.59 2.96 6.53
N ILE A 73 3.67 3.84 6.96
CA ILE A 73 3.05 4.83 6.07
C ILE A 73 3.29 6.24 6.58
N ARG A 74 3.55 7.17 5.66
CA ARG A 74 3.66 8.61 5.95
C ARG A 74 3.09 9.43 4.79
N GLU A 75 2.85 10.71 5.06
CA GLU A 75 2.40 11.70 4.06
C GLU A 75 3.50 12.73 3.75
N PRO A 76 4.49 12.40 2.91
CA PRO A 76 5.55 13.33 2.54
C PRO A 76 5.00 14.48 1.66
N CYS A 77 4.91 15.69 2.23
CA CYS A 77 4.40 16.88 1.53
C CYS A 77 5.23 17.30 0.30
N ASN A 78 6.48 16.86 0.23
CA ASN A 78 7.46 17.13 -0.82
C ASN A 78 7.99 15.85 -1.50
N ALA A 79 7.33 14.70 -1.27
CA ALA A 79 7.81 13.36 -1.67
C ALA A 79 9.19 12.97 -1.08
N ILE A 80 9.62 13.62 0.01
CA ILE A 80 10.82 13.24 0.77
C ILE A 80 10.36 12.52 2.04
N TRP A 81 10.65 11.22 2.13
CA TRP A 81 10.21 10.37 3.23
C TRP A 81 10.79 10.83 4.58
N GLU A 82 12.08 11.19 4.61
CA GLU A 82 12.79 11.52 5.85
C GLU A 82 12.24 12.79 6.53
N ASP A 83 11.61 13.68 5.76
CA ASP A 83 10.97 14.89 6.26
C ASP A 83 9.52 14.65 6.72
N ALA A 84 8.93 13.52 6.34
CA ALA A 84 7.56 13.20 6.69
C ALA A 84 7.49 12.74 8.15
N PRO A 85 6.57 13.29 8.97
CA PRO A 85 6.39 12.86 10.34
C PRO A 85 5.87 11.42 10.39
N GLU A 86 6.29 10.69 11.42
CA GLU A 86 5.65 9.42 11.79
C GLU A 86 4.19 9.66 12.16
N LEU A 87 3.32 8.76 11.72
CA LEU A 87 1.90 8.78 12.06
C LEU A 87 1.66 7.91 13.29
N GLY A 88 0.93 8.44 14.27
CA GLY A 88 0.43 7.65 15.39
C GLY A 88 -0.69 6.70 14.97
N ASP A 89 -1.04 5.74 15.85
CA ASP A 89 -2.06 4.73 15.55
C ASP A 89 -3.39 5.29 15.07
N GLN A 90 -3.87 6.36 15.72
CA GLN A 90 -5.13 7.00 15.32
C GLN A 90 -5.01 7.67 13.95
N GLU A 91 -3.88 8.32 13.66
CA GLU A 91 -3.66 8.99 12.38
C GLU A 91 -3.56 7.98 11.24
N VAL A 92 -2.91 6.83 11.47
CA VAL A 92 -2.91 5.69 10.56
C VAL A 92 -4.34 5.23 10.27
N ASP A 93 -5.16 5.05 11.29
CA ASP A 93 -6.54 4.60 11.12
C ASP A 93 -7.39 5.61 10.34
N GLU A 94 -7.19 6.91 10.56
CA GLU A 94 -7.85 8.00 9.84
C GLU A 94 -7.41 8.04 8.37
N VAL A 95 -6.11 7.92 8.11
CA VAL A 95 -5.53 7.87 6.75
C VAL A 95 -6.08 6.68 5.97
N LEU A 96 -6.10 5.49 6.58
CA LEU A 96 -6.58 4.28 5.92
C LEU A 96 -8.12 4.28 5.77
N ALA A 97 -8.86 4.98 6.62
CA ALA A 97 -10.30 5.14 6.51
C ALA A 97 -10.73 6.11 5.39
N ASP A 98 -9.86 7.03 4.98
CA ASP A 98 -10.14 8.03 3.95
C ASP A 98 -10.10 7.41 2.54
N PRO A 99 -11.22 7.32 1.80
CA PRO A 99 -11.22 6.79 0.43
C PRO A 99 -10.32 7.59 -0.53
N GLY A 100 -10.07 8.87 -0.25
CA GLY A 100 -9.17 9.72 -1.04
C GLY A 100 -7.69 9.32 -0.96
N THR A 101 -7.33 8.51 0.04
CA THR A 101 -5.99 7.90 0.15
C THR A 101 -5.80 6.74 -0.85
N TRP A 102 -6.88 6.07 -1.22
CA TRP A 102 -6.84 4.85 -2.04
C TRP A 102 -7.11 5.10 -3.52
N LEU A 103 -7.74 6.23 -3.84
CA LEU A 103 -8.16 6.55 -5.19
C LEU A 103 -7.35 7.69 -5.76
N LYS A 104 -6.81 7.48 -6.97
CA LYS A 104 -6.19 8.54 -7.75
C LYS A 104 -7.28 9.33 -8.48
N ALA A 105 -7.86 10.33 -7.82
CA ALA A 105 -8.88 11.15 -8.45
C ALA A 105 -8.27 12.15 -9.45
N HIS A 106 -8.92 12.30 -10.61
CA HIS A 106 -8.53 13.25 -11.63
C HIS A 106 -8.95 14.68 -11.22
N GLY A 107 -7.97 15.56 -11.00
CA GLY A 107 -8.20 16.99 -10.75
C GLY A 107 -8.35 17.40 -9.28
N SER A 108 -8.22 16.48 -8.33
CA SER A 108 -8.11 16.78 -6.89
C SER A 108 -6.67 16.65 -6.39
N VAL A 109 -6.38 17.31 -5.27
CA VAL A 109 -5.16 17.03 -4.49
C VAL A 109 -5.33 15.66 -3.86
N ASN A 110 -4.74 14.64 -4.47
CA ASN A 110 -4.73 13.29 -3.90
C ASN A 110 -3.82 13.29 -2.67
N ARG A 111 -4.23 12.60 -1.61
CA ARG A 111 -3.31 12.35 -0.49
C ARG A 111 -2.20 11.44 -0.99
N MET A 112 -0.96 11.87 -0.78
CA MET A 112 0.24 11.16 -1.23
C MET A 112 0.79 10.37 -0.05
N VAL A 113 0.11 9.28 0.29
CA VAL A 113 0.54 8.38 1.37
C VAL A 113 1.52 7.38 0.78
N MET A 114 2.77 7.43 1.21
CA MET A 114 3.84 6.55 0.75
C MET A 114 3.96 5.35 1.68
N LEU A 115 4.30 4.19 1.12
CA LEU A 115 4.57 2.94 1.84
C LEU A 115 6.08 2.73 1.90
N MET A 116 6.62 2.39 3.07
CA MET A 116 8.04 2.04 3.23
C MET A 116 8.21 0.77 4.06
N PRO A 117 9.24 -0.04 3.76
CA PRO A 117 9.54 -1.20 4.58
C PRO A 117 10.12 -0.71 5.92
N THR A 118 9.75 -1.38 6.99
CA THR A 118 10.42 -1.17 8.28
C THR A 118 11.80 -1.86 8.26
N ALA A 119 12.68 -1.48 9.18
CA ALA A 119 13.96 -2.16 9.37
C ALA A 119 13.79 -3.66 9.71
N ARG A 120 12.62 -4.07 10.21
CA ARG A 120 12.29 -5.48 10.43
C ARG A 120 11.94 -6.17 9.11
N ALA A 121 11.12 -5.56 8.25
CA ALA A 121 10.81 -6.09 6.93
C ALA A 121 12.10 -6.28 6.10
N ASP A 122 12.99 -5.28 6.08
CA ASP A 122 14.26 -5.36 5.33
C ASP A 122 15.09 -6.59 5.70
N ARG A 123 15.15 -6.92 7.00
CA ARG A 123 15.84 -8.12 7.47
C ARG A 123 15.16 -9.39 6.97
N LEU A 124 13.83 -9.46 6.97
CA LEU A 124 13.08 -10.63 6.52
C LEU A 124 13.16 -10.83 5.00
N ILE A 125 13.20 -9.75 4.23
CA ILE A 125 13.31 -9.79 2.76
C ILE A 125 14.71 -10.22 2.32
N SER A 126 15.74 -9.85 3.09
CA SER A 126 17.15 -10.15 2.76
C SER A 126 17.59 -11.59 3.08
N HIS A 127 16.73 -12.42 3.66
CA HIS A 127 17.01 -13.78 4.13
C HIS A 127 16.15 -14.83 3.43
#